data_AF-A0A4U8YXZ9-F1
#
_entry.id   AF-A0A4U8YXZ9-F1
#
_cell.length_a   1.000
_cell.length_b   1.000
_cell.length_c   1.000
_cell.angle_alpha   90.00
_cell.angle_beta   90.00
_cell.angle_gamma   90.00
#
_symmetry.space_group_name_H-M   'P 1'
#
loop_
_entity.id
_entity.type
_entity.pdbx_description
1 polymer ?
#
loop_
_entity_poly.entity_id
_entity_poly.type
_entity_poly.pdbx_seq_one_letter_code
_entity_poly.pdbx_strand_id
1 'polypeptide(L)'
;MADVAIRGGDELQRCLYAFAVKTLIGPDIKVDAALLYPRAAEDKQPLCPLSDVDGALSQLAAAIGLARANIEAGLALPGIAAADAYNDFVFALPAGAAYLPRKSALAAEKLGQATKIWEAL
;
A
#
# COMPACT_ATOMS: atom_id res chain seq x y z
N MET A 1 -7.10 15.45 12.30
CA MET A 1 -6.27 14.78 13.32
C MET A 1 -5.52 13.67 12.60
N ALA A 2 -4.20 13.68 12.73
CA ALA A 2 -3.28 12.92 11.88
C ALA A 2 -3.31 11.44 12.24
N ASP A 3 -3.88 10.64 11.35
CA ASP A 3 -3.75 9.19 11.37
C ASP A 3 -3.71 8.70 9.93
N VAL A 4 -2.60 8.96 9.24
CA VAL A 4 -2.38 8.20 8.02
C VAL A 4 -0.90 7.92 7.82
N ALA A 5 -0.50 6.66 8.06
CA ALA A 5 0.87 6.24 7.90
C ALA A 5 1.21 5.85 6.44
N ILE A 6 0.22 5.47 5.59
CA ILE A 6 0.49 5.10 4.17
C ILE A 6 -0.44 5.74 3.09
N ARG A 7 -1.66 6.22 3.41
CA ARG A 7 -2.61 7.02 2.57
C ARG A 7 -2.91 6.52 1.14
N GLY A 8 -3.77 5.54 0.92
CA GLY A 8 -3.88 4.89 -0.40
C GLY A 8 -2.57 4.30 -1.00
N GLY A 9 -1.42 4.35 -0.31
CA GLY A 9 -0.10 4.22 -0.92
C GLY A 9 0.59 5.53 -1.32
N ASP A 10 -0.03 6.70 -1.13
CA ASP A 10 0.54 8.04 -1.42
C ASP A 10 1.88 8.26 -0.68
N GLU A 11 2.05 7.65 0.49
CA GLU A 11 3.25 7.81 1.33
C GLU A 11 4.30 6.71 1.15
N LEU A 12 4.00 5.70 0.32
CA LEU A 12 4.82 4.51 0.17
C LEU A 12 6.25 4.83 -0.26
N GLN A 13 6.42 5.74 -1.22
CA GLN A 13 7.73 6.12 -1.74
C GLN A 13 8.62 6.73 -0.65
N ARG A 14 8.09 7.65 0.15
CA ARG A 14 8.85 8.31 1.23
C ARG A 14 9.28 7.33 2.31
N CYS A 15 8.36 6.44 2.69
CA CYS A 15 8.62 5.37 3.63
C CYS A 15 9.76 4.45 3.14
N LEU A 16 9.71 4.02 1.88
CA LEU A 16 10.74 3.16 1.28
C LEU A 16 12.12 3.84 1.21
N TYR A 17 12.18 5.14 0.91
CA TYR A 17 13.47 5.85 0.93
C TYR A 17 14.03 6.01 2.34
N ALA A 18 13.18 6.25 3.34
CA ALA A 18 13.65 6.28 4.72
C ALA A 18 14.22 4.93 5.17
N PHE A 19 13.57 3.82 4.77
CA PHE A 19 14.10 2.47 4.97
C PHE A 19 15.48 2.29 4.31
N ALA A 20 15.61 2.70 3.05
CA ALA A 20 16.88 2.57 2.32
C ALA A 20 18.01 3.35 3.02
N VAL A 21 17.74 4.57 3.48
CA VAL A 21 18.70 5.40 4.20
C VAL A 21 19.15 4.73 5.50
N LYS A 22 18.22 4.23 6.33
CA LYS A 22 18.53 3.49 7.56
C LYS A 22 19.32 2.20 7.28
N THR A 23 19.00 1.50 6.19
CA THR A 23 19.69 0.25 5.81
C THR A 23 21.13 0.51 5.35
N LEU A 24 21.36 1.60 4.61
CA LEU A 24 22.67 1.89 4.02
C LEU A 24 23.63 2.59 4.99
N ILE A 25 23.12 3.47 5.85
CA ILE A 25 23.95 4.28 6.75
C ILE A 25 24.01 3.67 8.16
N GLY A 26 22.93 3.06 8.62
CA GLY A 26 22.81 2.47 9.94
C GLY A 26 21.47 2.78 10.60
N PRO A 27 20.96 1.92 11.50
CA PRO A 27 19.61 2.05 12.07
C PRO A 27 19.48 3.20 13.08
N ASP A 28 20.58 3.65 13.68
CA ASP A 28 20.59 4.62 14.78
C ASP A 28 20.44 6.08 14.34
N ILE A 29 20.19 6.32 13.05
CA ILE A 29 20.00 7.66 12.50
C ILE A 29 18.52 8.07 12.51
N LYS A 30 18.27 9.33 12.83
CA LYS A 30 16.96 9.95 12.61
C LYS A 30 16.80 10.31 11.13
N VAL A 31 15.71 9.88 10.52
CA VAL A 31 15.37 10.21 9.13
C VAL A 31 14.06 10.98 9.10
N ASP A 32 14.11 12.20 8.57
CA ASP A 32 12.92 13.01 8.31
C ASP A 32 12.64 12.98 6.80
N ALA A 33 11.49 12.43 6.40
CA ALA A 33 11.08 12.34 5.00
C ALA A 33 10.05 13.41 4.66
N ALA A 34 10.23 14.16 3.57
CA ALA A 34 9.31 15.22 3.17
C ALA A 34 9.17 15.32 1.66
N LEU A 35 8.00 15.78 1.21
CA LEU A 35 7.80 16.24 -0.17
C LEU A 35 7.97 17.74 -0.23
N LEU A 36 8.72 18.21 -1.23
CA LEU A 36 8.82 19.61 -1.56
C LEU A 36 8.03 19.85 -2.84
N TYR A 37 7.08 20.78 -2.80
CA TYR A 37 6.28 21.24 -3.94
C TYR A 37 6.77 22.63 -4.35
N PRO A 38 7.69 22.75 -5.33
CA PRO A 38 8.32 24.03 -5.66
C PRO A 38 7.34 25.07 -6.23
N ARG A 39 6.16 24.62 -6.69
CA ARG A 39 5.09 25.46 -7.25
C ARG A 39 3.84 25.45 -6.37
N ALA A 40 3.99 25.27 -5.05
CA ALA A 40 2.87 25.41 -4.14
C ALA A 40 2.27 26.83 -4.27
N ALA A 41 0.94 26.93 -4.23
CA ALA A 41 0.25 28.21 -4.17
C ALA A 41 0.61 28.94 -2.87
N GLU A 42 0.50 30.28 -2.85
CA GLU A 42 0.91 31.10 -1.69
C GLU A 42 0.19 30.73 -0.38
N ASP A 43 -1.01 30.16 -0.47
CA ASP A 43 -1.83 29.70 0.65
C ASP A 43 -1.45 28.31 1.17
N LYS A 44 -0.51 27.60 0.51
CA LYS A 44 -0.12 26.22 0.85
C LYS A 44 1.33 26.12 1.30
N GLN A 45 1.56 25.27 2.30
CA GLN A 45 2.91 24.94 2.75
C GLN A 45 3.64 24.15 1.64
N PRO A 46 4.80 24.62 1.13
CA PRO A 46 5.53 23.94 0.06
C PRO A 46 6.26 22.68 0.54
N LEU A 47 6.61 22.61 1.83
CA LEU A 47 7.24 21.45 2.44
C LEU A 47 6.20 20.65 3.23
N CYS A 48 5.97 19.40 2.83
CA CYS A 48 5.03 18.51 3.47
C CYS A 48 5.81 17.33 4.09
N PRO A 49 6.17 17.37 5.38
CA PRO A 49 6.83 16.25 6.04
C PRO A 49 5.89 15.07 6.25
N LEU A 50 6.45 13.86 6.26
CA LEU A 50 5.78 12.65 6.76
C LEU A 50 5.82 12.71 8.29
N SER A 51 4.65 12.63 8.93
CA SER A 51 4.53 12.87 10.37
C SER A 51 5.18 11.78 11.22
N ASP A 52 5.12 10.53 10.77
CA ASP A 52 5.68 9.38 11.49
C ASP A 52 6.28 8.37 10.50
N VAL A 53 7.58 8.49 10.28
CA VAL A 53 8.34 7.61 9.38
C VAL A 53 8.41 6.18 9.93
N ASP A 54 8.60 6.03 11.25
CA ASP A 54 8.79 4.72 11.89
C ASP A 54 7.46 3.96 12.02
N GLY A 55 6.37 4.66 12.31
CA GLY A 55 5.02 4.11 12.23
C GLY A 55 4.65 3.66 10.83
N ALA A 56 4.94 4.49 9.80
CA ALA A 56 4.73 4.12 8.40
C ALA A 56 5.51 2.86 7.99
N LEU A 57 6.78 2.74 8.43
CA LEU A 57 7.61 1.56 8.20
C LEU A 57 7.06 0.32 8.89
N SER A 58 6.60 0.47 10.13
CA SER A 58 6.01 -0.62 10.91
C SER A 58 4.72 -1.13 10.25
N GLN A 59 3.86 -0.22 9.77
CA GLN A 59 2.64 -0.57 9.05
C GLN A 59 2.95 -1.26 7.71
N LEU A 60 3.94 -0.77 6.97
CA LEU A 60 4.37 -1.38 5.70
C LEU A 60 4.91 -2.80 5.93
N ALA A 61 5.77 -2.99 6.93
CA ALA A 61 6.32 -4.29 7.27
C ALA A 61 5.22 -5.30 7.66
N ALA A 62 4.22 -4.86 8.44
CA ALA A 62 3.06 -5.68 8.79
C ALA A 62 2.24 -6.08 7.55
N ALA A 63 1.98 -5.14 6.64
CA ALA A 63 1.27 -5.40 5.39
C ALA A 63 2.03 -6.39 4.48
N ILE A 64 3.35 -6.23 4.35
CA ILE A 64 4.20 -7.18 3.60
C ILE A 64 4.19 -8.56 4.26
N GLY A 65 4.25 -8.64 5.60
CA GLY A 65 4.16 -9.89 6.34
C GLY A 65 2.84 -10.64 6.08
N LEU A 66 1.71 -9.91 6.11
CA LEU A 66 0.39 -10.46 5.77
C LEU A 66 0.31 -10.92 4.31
N ALA A 67 0.84 -10.13 3.37
CA ALA A 67 0.87 -10.48 1.96
C ALA A 67 1.71 -11.75 1.71
N ARG A 68 2.89 -11.83 2.31
CA ARG A 68 3.77 -13.01 2.24
C ARG A 68 3.07 -14.26 2.75
N ALA A 69 2.47 -14.21 3.95
CA ALA A 69 1.79 -15.35 4.54
C ALA A 69 0.64 -15.87 3.67
N ASN A 70 -0.12 -14.97 3.05
CA ASN A 70 -1.20 -15.35 2.12
C ASN A 70 -0.66 -15.99 0.85
N ILE A 71 0.35 -15.38 0.21
CA ILE A 71 0.95 -15.93 -1.01
C ILE A 71 1.56 -17.32 -0.75
N GLU A 72 2.22 -17.51 0.39
CA GLU A 72 2.75 -18.82 0.81
C GLU A 72 1.64 -19.87 1.03
N ALA A 73 0.45 -19.44 1.43
CA ALA A 73 -0.74 -20.29 1.56
C ALA A 73 -1.50 -20.49 0.22
N GLY A 74 -0.99 -19.97 -0.90
CA GLY A 74 -1.63 -20.02 -2.21
C GLY A 74 -2.82 -19.05 -2.36
N LEU A 75 -2.92 -18.05 -1.49
CA LEU A 75 -3.95 -17.02 -1.51
C LEU A 75 -3.37 -15.72 -2.07
N ALA A 76 -3.83 -15.32 -3.26
CA ALA A 76 -3.49 -14.02 -3.83
C ALA A 76 -4.68 -13.06 -3.67
N LEU A 77 -4.44 -11.93 -2.99
CA LEU A 77 -5.41 -10.86 -2.87
C LEU A 77 -5.64 -10.22 -4.26
N PRO A 78 -6.88 -10.15 -4.76
CA PRO A 78 -7.17 -9.41 -5.99
C PRO A 78 -6.73 -7.94 -5.85
N GLY A 79 -6.03 -7.43 -6.85
CA GLY A 79 -5.63 -6.03 -6.89
C GLY A 79 -6.81 -5.08 -7.09
N ILE A 80 -6.61 -3.79 -6.82
CA ILE A 80 -7.64 -2.75 -6.95
C ILE A 80 -8.28 -2.67 -8.34
N ALA A 81 -7.52 -3.04 -9.39
CA ALA A 81 -7.98 -3.07 -10.78
C ALA A 81 -8.57 -4.42 -11.21
N ALA A 82 -8.68 -5.41 -10.31
CA ALA A 82 -9.19 -6.73 -10.67
C ALA A 82 -10.66 -6.71 -11.15
N ALA A 83 -11.42 -5.69 -10.72
CA ALA A 83 -12.79 -5.45 -11.13
C ALA A 83 -12.94 -4.27 -12.12
N ASP A 84 -11.84 -3.83 -12.76
CA ASP A 84 -11.88 -2.72 -13.71
C ASP A 84 -12.78 -3.04 -14.90
N ALA A 85 -13.69 -2.11 -15.21
CA ALA A 85 -14.59 -2.19 -16.36
C ALA A 85 -13.81 -2.12 -17.69
N TYR A 86 -12.61 -1.55 -17.70
CA TYR A 86 -11.74 -1.40 -18.87
C TYR A 86 -10.61 -2.44 -18.89
N ASN A 87 -10.84 -3.63 -18.32
CA ASN A 87 -9.86 -4.71 -18.40
C ASN A 87 -9.81 -5.31 -19.83
N ASP A 88 -8.84 -4.88 -20.63
CA ASP A 88 -8.60 -5.36 -21.99
C ASP A 88 -8.40 -6.89 -22.08
N PHE A 89 -8.04 -7.53 -20.96
CA PHE A 89 -7.84 -8.98 -20.86
C PHE A 89 -9.07 -9.74 -20.37
N VAL A 90 -10.25 -9.11 -20.26
CA VAL A 90 -11.46 -9.76 -19.70
C VAL A 90 -11.83 -11.07 -20.42
N PHE A 91 -11.63 -11.13 -21.74
CA PHE A 91 -11.87 -12.33 -22.55
C PHE A 91 -10.75 -13.38 -22.45
N ALA A 92 -9.56 -12.99 -21.98
CA ALA A 92 -8.43 -13.89 -21.72
C ALA A 92 -8.43 -14.45 -20.29
N LEU A 93 -9.33 -13.99 -19.42
CA LEU A 93 -9.43 -14.51 -18.05
C LEU A 93 -9.91 -15.97 -18.11
N PRO A 94 -9.16 -16.92 -17.52
CA PRO A 94 -9.43 -18.36 -17.65
C PRO A 94 -10.79 -18.81 -17.07
N ALA A 95 -11.43 -17.95 -16.27
CA ALA A 95 -12.73 -18.23 -15.65
C ALA A 95 -13.83 -17.22 -16.03
N GLY A 96 -13.55 -16.31 -16.98
CA GLY A 96 -14.48 -15.28 -17.46
C GLY A 96 -14.79 -14.17 -16.45
N ALA A 97 -15.49 -13.12 -16.92
CA ALA A 97 -15.78 -11.90 -16.15
C ALA A 97 -16.60 -12.13 -14.87
N ALA A 98 -17.45 -13.17 -14.83
CA ALA A 98 -18.30 -13.48 -13.68
C ALA A 98 -17.53 -14.15 -12.52
N TYR A 99 -16.28 -14.57 -12.73
CA TYR A 99 -15.52 -15.33 -11.74
C TYR A 99 -15.26 -14.55 -10.46
N LEU A 100 -14.76 -13.32 -10.59
CA LEU A 100 -14.40 -12.49 -9.45
C LEU A 100 -15.63 -12.21 -8.57
N PRO A 101 -16.76 -11.64 -9.06
CA PRO A 101 -17.96 -11.43 -8.25
C PRO A 101 -18.46 -12.70 -7.55
N ARG A 102 -18.41 -13.85 -8.24
CA ARG A 102 -18.84 -15.14 -7.69
C ARG A 102 -17.96 -15.63 -6.54
N LYS A 103 -16.66 -15.29 -6.53
CA LYS A 103 -15.68 -15.79 -5.55
C LYS A 103 -15.29 -14.77 -4.49
N SER A 104 -15.62 -13.49 -4.66
CA SER A 104 -15.21 -12.40 -3.75
C SER A 104 -15.53 -12.68 -2.28
N ALA A 105 -16.74 -13.16 -1.96
CA ALA A 105 -17.13 -13.42 -0.57
C ALA A 105 -16.28 -14.54 0.08
N LEU A 106 -16.08 -15.66 -0.62
CA LEU A 106 -15.24 -16.76 -0.14
C LEU A 106 -13.76 -16.38 -0.09
N ALA A 107 -13.30 -15.57 -1.06
CA ALA A 107 -11.94 -15.05 -1.07
C ALA A 107 -11.70 -14.14 0.14
N ALA A 108 -12.64 -13.25 0.46
CA ALA A 108 -12.54 -12.37 1.61
C ALA A 108 -12.47 -13.14 2.93
N GLU A 109 -13.27 -14.20 3.09
CA GLU A 109 -13.21 -15.09 4.26
C GLU A 109 -11.82 -15.74 4.41
N LYS A 110 -11.23 -16.23 3.32
CA LYS A 110 -9.91 -16.87 3.33
C LYS A 110 -8.76 -15.90 3.55
N LEU A 111 -8.83 -14.72 2.94
CA LEU A 111 -7.79 -13.68 3.01
C LEU A 111 -7.79 -12.95 4.37
N GLY A 112 -8.92 -12.95 5.09
CA GLY A 112 -9.02 -12.37 6.43
C GLY A 112 -8.54 -10.93 6.46
N GLN A 113 -7.58 -10.62 7.35
CA GLN A 113 -7.05 -9.25 7.50
C GLN A 113 -6.35 -8.72 6.25
N ALA A 114 -5.90 -9.58 5.32
CA ALA A 114 -5.26 -9.10 4.09
C ALA A 114 -6.24 -8.34 3.17
N THR A 115 -7.55 -8.54 3.31
CA THR A 115 -8.56 -7.76 2.58
C THR A 115 -8.47 -6.26 2.87
N LYS A 116 -8.01 -5.89 4.06
CA LYS A 116 -7.88 -4.50 4.50
C LYS A 116 -6.59 -3.83 4.04
N ILE A 117 -5.70 -4.55 3.36
CA ILE A 117 -4.46 -3.97 2.84
C ILE A 117 -4.77 -2.77 1.95
N TRP A 118 -5.85 -2.80 1.17
CA TRP A 118 -6.28 -1.68 0.32
C TRP A 118 -7.00 -0.55 1.06
N GLU A 119 -7.47 -0.79 2.29
CA GLU A 119 -8.12 0.22 3.13
C GLU A 119 -7.11 0.94 4.05
N ALA A 120 -6.04 0.21 4.41
CA ALA A 120 -4.97 0.68 5.27
C ALA A 120 -3.79 1.26 4.48
N LEU A 121 -3.60 0.81 3.23
CA LEU A 121 -2.70 1.49 2.31
C LEU A 121 -3.29 2.83 2.00
#